data_AF-A0A645G060-F1
#
_entry.id   AF-A0A645G060-F1
#
_cell.length_a   1.000
_cell.length_b   1.000
_cell.length_c   1.000
_cell.angle_alpha   90.00
_cell.angle_beta   90.00
_cell.angle_gamma   90.00
#
_symmetry.space_group_name_H-M   'P 1'
#
loop_
_entity.id
_entity.type
_entity.pdbx_description
1 polymer ?
#
loop_
_entity_poly.entity_id
_entity_poly.type
_entity_poly.pdbx_seq_one_letter_code
_entity_poly.pdbx_strand_id
1 'polypeptide(L)' 'MLLKELKAKPHRIIFMDCNLSIPNHYAIRTSNGKTIMVESKETPFSPRYSNGSFAINEKTDGEVSDIEKEFDFSQIRIS' A
#
# COMPACT_ATOMS: atom_id res chain seq x y z
N MET A 1 -14.67 7.08 -7.79
CA MET A 1 -13.23 7.31 -7.97
C MET A 1 -13.04 7.93 -9.34
N LEU A 2 -12.75 9.24 -9.43
CA LEU A 2 -12.43 9.91 -10.69
C LEU A 2 -10.94 10.24 -10.65
N LEU A 3 -10.10 9.26 -10.99
CA LEU A 3 -8.67 9.51 -11.13
C LEU A 3 -8.50 10.35 -12.39
N LYS A 4 -7.77 11.47 -12.29
CA LYS A 4 -7.46 12.28 -13.48
C LYS A 4 -6.76 11.37 -14.50
N GLU A 5 -7.30 11.32 -15.71
CA GLU A 5 -6.87 10.39 -16.75
C GLU A 5 -5.36 10.48 -17.04
N LEU A 6 -4.67 9.36 -16.85
CA LEU A 6 -3.48 9.03 -17.61
C LEU A 6 -3.94 8.27 -18.86
N LYS A 7 -4.11 8.99 -19.98
CA LYS A 7 -4.63 8.44 -21.25
C LYS A 7 -3.90 7.19 -21.78
N ALA A 8 -2.68 6.92 -21.32
CA ALA A 8 -1.87 5.77 -21.74
C ALA A 8 -1.63 4.72 -20.62
N LYS A 9 -1.77 5.07 -19.33
CA LYS A 9 -1.49 4.16 -18.20
C LYS A 9 -2.62 4.28 -17.16
N PRO A 10 -3.71 3.50 -17.31
CA PRO A 10 -4.83 3.58 -16.39
C PRO A 10 -4.37 3.19 -14.98
N HIS A 11 -4.76 3.97 -13.99
CA HIS A 11 -4.54 3.63 -12.60
C HIS A 11 -5.27 2.32 -12.24
N ARG A 12 -4.61 1.45 -11.49
CA ARG A 12 -5.17 0.20 -10.98
C ARG A 12 -5.16 0.23 -9.46
N ILE A 13 -6.21 -0.32 -8.85
CA ILE A 13 -6.20 -0.62 -7.42
C ILE A 13 -5.44 -1.93 -7.26
N ILE A 14 -4.35 -1.91 -6.51
CA ILE A 14 -3.45 -3.07 -6.32
C ILE A 14 -3.75 -3.78 -4.99
N PHE A 15 -4.20 -3.02 -3.99
CA PHE A 15 -4.50 -3.54 -2.65
C PHE A 15 -5.55 -2.66 -1.96
N MET A 16 -6.34 -3.27 -1.08
CA MET A 16 -7.29 -2.58 -0.20
C MET A 16 -7.48 -3.42 1.08
N ASP A 17 -7.36 -2.78 2.23
CA ASP A 17 -7.75 -3.33 3.55
C ASP A 17 -8.87 -2.46 4.14
N CYS A 18 -9.70 -3.03 5.01
CA CYS A 18 -10.86 -2.40 5.64
C CYS A 18 -10.71 -2.17 7.14
N ASN A 19 -9.64 -2.68 7.77
CA ASN A 19 -9.43 -2.54 9.20
C ASN A 19 -8.47 -1.36 9.51
N LEU A 20 -9.00 -0.32 10.16
CA LEU A 20 -8.22 0.81 10.67
C LEU A 20 -8.31 0.96 12.21
N SER A 21 -8.95 0.01 12.90
CA SER A 21 -9.12 0.11 14.37
C SER A 21 -7.81 -0.12 15.13
N ILE A 22 -6.84 -0.77 14.49
CA ILE A 22 -5.48 -0.99 14.99
C ILE A 22 -4.45 -0.53 13.95
N PRO A 23 -3.26 -0.07 14.39
CA PRO A 23 -2.14 0.13 13.48
C PRO A 23 -1.80 -1.17 12.75
N ASN A 24 -1.85 -1.12 11.43
CA ASN A 24 -1.49 -2.23 10.55
C ASN A 24 -0.22 -1.85 9.80
N HIS A 25 0.70 -2.80 9.70
CA HIS A 25 1.93 -2.64 8.93
C HIS A 25 1.77 -3.38 7.61
N TYR A 26 2.19 -2.73 6.53
CA TYR A 26 2.17 -3.30 5.20
C TYR A 26 3.56 -3.23 4.58
N ALA A 27 3.97 -4.33 3.97
CA ALA A 27 5.16 -4.40 3.16
C ALA A 27 4.77 -4.26 1.68
N ILE A 28 5.19 -3.16 1.06
CA ILE A 28 5.04 -2.94 -0.38
C ILE A 28 6.31 -3.40 -1.06
N ARG A 29 6.21 -4.38 -1.94
CA ARG A 29 7.34 -4.89 -2.74
C ARG A 29 7.24 -4.45 -4.17
N THR A 30 8.38 -4.12 -4.76
CA THR A 30 8.47 -3.68 -6.16
C THR A 30 9.24 -4.68 -7.01
N SER A 31 9.07 -4.57 -8.33
CA SER A 31 9.78 -5.39 -9.32
C SER A 31 11.30 -5.26 -9.26
N ASN A 32 11.83 -4.16 -8.72
CA ASN A 32 13.27 -3.97 -8.53
C ASN A 32 13.78 -4.50 -7.18
N GLY A 33 12.94 -5.19 -6.41
CA GLY A 33 13.29 -5.79 -5.11
C GLY A 33 13.30 -4.81 -3.93
N LYS A 34 12.80 -3.58 -4.11
CA LYS A 34 12.64 -2.62 -3.00
C LYS A 34 11.46 -3.04 -2.14
N THR A 35 11.64 -3.00 -0.82
CA THR A 35 10.55 -3.16 0.17
C THR A 35 10.36 -1.85 0.91
N ILE A 36 9.10 -1.39 0.99
CA ILE A 36 8.72 -0.16 1.69
C ILE A 36 7.69 -0.54 2.76
N MET A 37 7.97 -0.15 4.00
CA MET A 37 7.08 -0.36 5.13
C MET A 37 6.15 0.84 5.30
N VAL A 38 4.85 0.57 5.43
CA VAL A 38 3.82 1.59 5.63
C VAL A 38 2.97 1.21 6.84
N GLU A 39 2.78 2.15 7.77
CA GLU A 39 1.82 2.02 8.85
C GLU A 39 0.49 2.71 8.47
N SER A 40 -0.64 2.02 8.70
CA SER A 40 -1.97 2.56 8.39
C SER A 40 -2.25 3.91 9.06
N LYS A 41 -1.74 4.11 10.28
CA LYS A 41 -1.98 5.31 11.10
C LYS A 41 -1.20 6.54 10.60
N GLU A 42 -0.06 6.32 9.95
CA GLU A 42 0.76 7.40 9.38
C GLU A 42 0.23 7.84 8.01
N THR A 43 -0.63 7.04 7.38
CA THR A 43 -1.23 7.37 6.09
C THR A 43 -2.34 8.41 6.28
N PRO A 44 -2.24 9.60 5.65
CA PRO A 44 -3.24 10.64 5.83
C PRO A 44 -4.58 10.26 5.17
N PHE A 45 -5.67 10.64 5.81
CA PHE A 45 -7.00 10.53 5.21
C PHE A 45 -7.10 11.37 3.95
N SER A 46 -7.54 10.74 2.86
CA SER A 46 -7.74 11.40 1.58
C SER A 46 -9.20 11.26 1.12
N PRO A 47 -9.76 12.27 0.43
CA PRO A 47 -11.10 12.16 -0.14
C PRO A 47 -11.19 11.01 -1.14
N ARG A 48 -12.35 10.33 -1.21
CA ARG A 48 -12.63 9.20 -2.13
C ARG A 48 -12.45 9.50 -3.62
N TYR A 49 -12.40 10.78 -3.97
CA TYR A 49 -12.25 11.26 -5.35
C TYR A 49 -10.89 11.96 -5.56
N SER A 50 -9.89 11.60 -4.76
CA SER A 50 -8.49 12.03 -4.92
C SER A 50 -7.61 10.87 -5.37
N ASN A 51 -6.39 11.17 -5.79
CA ASN A 51 -5.36 10.16 -6.09
C ASN A 51 -4.67 9.63 -4.81
N GLY A 52 -5.07 10.08 -3.62
CA GLY A 52 -4.41 9.75 -2.37
C GLY A 52 -3.06 10.42 -2.20
N SER A 53 -2.23 9.81 -1.36
CA SER A 53 -0.86 10.26 -1.08
C SER A 53 0.16 9.52 -1.93
N PHE A 54 1.31 10.15 -2.10
CA PHE A 54 2.46 9.53 -2.76
C PHE A 54 3.07 8.45 -1.86
N ALA A 55 3.24 7.22 -2.39
CA ALA A 55 3.87 6.11 -1.68
C ALA A 55 5.18 5.64 -2.34
N ILE A 56 5.22 5.59 -3.68
CA ILE A 56 6.35 5.04 -4.44
C ILE A 56 6.61 5.82 -5.73
N ASN A 57 7.83 5.75 -6.26
CA ASN A 57 8.15 6.24 -7.60
C ASN A 57 8.42 5.07 -8.55
N GLU A 58 7.44 4.67 -9.36
CA GLU A 58 7.60 3.52 -10.28
C GLU A 58 8.79 3.64 -11.25
N LYS A 59 9.24 4.87 -11.57
CA LYS A 59 10.38 5.07 -12.49
C LYS A 59 11.72 4.70 -11.86
N THR A 60 11.85 4.84 -10.54
CA THR A 60 13.09 4.54 -9.82
C THR A 60 12.99 3.24 -9.03
N ASP A 61 11.82 3.00 -8.43
CA ASP A 61 11.58 1.90 -7.51
C ASP A 61 11.07 0.64 -8.23
N GLY A 62 10.62 0.74 -9.48
CA GLY A 62 9.92 -0.33 -10.18
C GLY A 62 8.42 -0.35 -9.87
N GLU A 63 7.66 -1.14 -10.63
CA GLU A 63 6.22 -1.28 -10.40
C GLU A 63 5.95 -2.08 -9.12
N VAL A 64 4.83 -1.80 -8.44
CA VAL A 64 4.41 -2.63 -7.30
C VAL A 64 4.14 -4.05 -7.80
N SER A 65 4.84 -5.02 -7.25
CA SER A 65 4.65 -6.44 -7.55
C SER A 65 3.72 -7.11 -6.54
N ASP A 66 3.78 -6.68 -5.27
CA ASP A 66 3.05 -7.32 -4.18
C ASP A 66 2.86 -6.38 -2.98
N ILE A 67 1.78 -6.58 -2.23
CA ILE A 67 1.48 -5.88 -0.98
C ILE A 67 0.96 -6.90 0.03
N GLU A 68 1.69 -7.06 1.12
CA GLU A 68 1.34 -7.96 2.21
C GLU A 68 1.12 -7.18 3.52
N LYS A 69 0.12 -7.60 4.28
CA LYS A 69 -0.07 -7.17 5.66
C LYS A 69 0.83 -8.01 6.56
N GLU A 70 1.63 -7.35 7.38
CA GLU A 70 2.45 -8.05 8.36
C GLU A 70 1.64 -8.42 9.59
N PHE A 71 1.82 -9.66 10.03
CA PHE A 71 1.24 -10.19 11.25
C PHE A 71 2.37 -10.58 12.19
N ASP A 72 2.38 -10.00 13.38
CA ASP A 72 3.31 -10.42 14.43
C ASP A 72 2.76 -11.68 15.10
N PHE A 73 3.43 -12.79 14.84
CA PHE A 73 3.10 -14.10 15.41
C PHE A 73 3.91 -14.43 16.66
N SER A 74 4.73 -13.50 17.19
CA SER A 74 5.58 -13.72 18.37
C SER A 74 4.82 -14.17 19.61
N GLN A 75 3.51 -13.88 19.67
CA GLN A 75 2.64 -14.24 20.79
C GLN A 75 1.80 -15.51 20.57
N ILE A 76 1.88 -16.15 19.40
CA ILE A 76 1.19 -17.43 19.18
C ILE A 76 1.96 -18.53 19.92
N ARG A 77 1.49 -18.85 21.13
CA ARG A 77 1.87 -20.10 21.81
C ARG A 77 1.00 -21.23 21.28
N ILE A 78 1.62 -22.16 20.55
CA ILE A 78 0.99 -23.44 20.23
C ILE A 78 1.23 -24.33 21.45
N SER A 79 0.16 -24.60 22.21
CA SER A 79 0.17 -25.55 23.35
C SER A 79 0.02 -26.97 22.88
#